data_AF-A0A2D5P9D0-F1
#
_entry.id   AF-A0A2D5P9D0-F1
#
_cell.length_a   1.000
_cell.length_b   1.000
_cell.length_c   1.000
_cell.angle_alpha   90.00
_cell.angle_beta   90.00
_cell.angle_gamma   90.00
#
_symmetry.space_group_name_H-M   'P 1'
#
loop_
_entity.id
_entity.type
_entity.pdbx_description
1 polymer ?
#
loop_
_entity_poly.entity_id
_entity_poly.type
_entity_poly.pdbx_seq_one_letter_code
_entity_poly.pdbx_strand_id
1 'polypeptide(L)'
;MCCERKCQMYPIIFMDATVLKIRIDRVVKNVAAYIMLGITAEGNKEIAEVQRCIVHQIRSSLKFVSWKDRKAIAKDLKVVYTANTEEQALENLNEFHDIWGSKYPHIKQSWLNHWNELATFFKYPEAIKKLIYTTNPIESLNSTIKRKTKSKGSFPTIDSAFKVLYLSIQEVQNKWKNSKVRNWSEIYPQLCIFFSEIMEKYTK
;
A
#
# COMPACT_ATOMS: atom_id res chain seq x y z
N MET A 1 2.61 10.56 -32.62
CA MET A 1 1.24 10.81 -32.10
C MET A 1 0.71 9.50 -31.54
N CYS A 2 -0.01 9.59 -30.41
CA CYS A 2 -0.34 8.55 -29.41
C CYS A 2 0.82 8.25 -28.44
N CYS A 3 0.70 8.42 -27.13
CA CYS A 3 -0.38 9.00 -26.33
C CYS A 3 0.24 9.40 -24.98
N GLU A 4 -0.03 10.63 -24.56
CA GLU A 4 0.43 11.26 -23.33
C GLU A 4 -0.03 10.49 -22.10
N ARG A 5 0.89 10.11 -21.20
CA ARG A 5 0.58 10.00 -19.77
C ARG A 5 1.84 10.10 -18.92
N LYS A 6 2.00 11.28 -18.32
CA LYS A 6 3.09 11.71 -17.45
C LYS A 6 3.15 10.85 -16.19
N CYS A 7 4.35 10.49 -15.74
CA CYS A 7 4.55 10.09 -14.36
C CYS A 7 4.97 11.33 -13.55
N GLN A 8 4.13 11.76 -12.61
CA GLN A 8 4.29 13.05 -11.93
C GLN A 8 4.93 12.94 -10.54
N MET A 9 5.99 13.74 -10.33
CA MET A 9 6.49 14.07 -8.99
C MET A 9 5.56 15.07 -8.33
N TYR A 10 5.10 14.77 -7.12
CA TYR A 10 4.15 15.61 -6.40
C TYR A 10 4.81 16.30 -5.19
N PRO A 11 5.41 17.51 -5.34
CA PRO A 11 5.89 18.31 -4.21
C PRO A 11 4.84 18.57 -3.14
N ILE A 12 3.56 18.63 -3.52
CA ILE A 12 2.44 18.76 -2.59
C ILE A 12 1.41 17.69 -2.94
N ILE A 13 1.02 16.87 -1.96
CA ILE A 13 -0.08 15.91 -2.08
C ILE A 13 -1.20 16.35 -1.14
N PHE A 14 -2.37 16.64 -1.71
CA PHE A 14 -3.63 16.81 -1.02
C PHE A 14 -4.33 15.46 -0.99
N MET A 15 -4.65 14.97 0.21
CA MET A 15 -5.47 13.78 0.38
C MET A 15 -6.76 14.20 1.09
N ASP A 16 -7.89 14.02 0.41
CA ASP A 16 -9.22 14.25 0.97
C ASP A 16 -10.06 12.98 0.91
N ALA A 17 -11.06 12.87 1.79
CA ALA A 17 -11.98 11.73 1.84
C ALA A 17 -13.43 12.23 1.77
N THR A 18 -14.11 11.94 0.65
CA THR A 18 -15.52 12.28 0.45
C THR A 18 -16.40 11.05 0.63
N VAL A 19 -17.45 11.11 1.45
CA VAL A 19 -18.39 9.99 1.64
C VAL A 19 -19.43 9.97 0.53
N LEU A 20 -19.41 8.91 -0.27
CA LEU A 20 -20.37 8.65 -1.34
C LEU A 20 -21.41 7.63 -0.88
N LYS A 21 -22.68 7.90 -1.21
CA LYS A 21 -23.78 6.94 -1.02
C LYS A 21 -23.88 6.06 -2.26
N ILE A 22 -23.34 4.84 -2.18
CA ILE A 22 -23.29 3.90 -3.30
C ILE A 22 -24.34 2.81 -3.07
N ARG A 23 -25.16 2.55 -4.10
CA ARG A 23 -26.12 1.44 -4.08
C ARG A 23 -25.42 0.16 -4.56
N ILE A 24 -25.23 -0.80 -3.65
CA ILE A 24 -24.64 -2.11 -3.92
C ILE A 24 -25.68 -3.15 -3.53
N ASP A 25 -26.07 -4.03 -4.46
CA ASP A 25 -27.07 -5.08 -4.24
C ASP A 25 -28.38 -4.57 -3.59
N ARG A 26 -28.90 -3.45 -4.13
CA ARG A 26 -30.11 -2.74 -3.67
C ARG A 26 -30.01 -2.07 -2.30
N VAL A 27 -28.88 -2.18 -1.60
CA VAL A 27 -28.63 -1.51 -0.32
C VAL A 27 -27.76 -0.26 -0.54
N VAL A 28 -28.15 0.88 0.03
CA VAL A 28 -27.33 2.10 0.00
C VAL A 28 -26.31 2.03 1.13
N LYS A 29 -25.02 2.11 0.79
CA LYS A 29 -23.89 2.12 1.72
C LYS A 29 -23.13 3.43 1.62
N ASN A 30 -22.69 3.97 2.76
CA ASN A 30 -21.75 5.07 2.80
C ASN A 30 -20.33 4.52 2.57
N VAL A 31 -19.70 4.94 1.48
CA VAL A 31 -18.35 4.53 1.09
C VAL A 31 -17.46 5.76 1.03
N ALA A 32 -16.34 5.77 1.73
CA ALA A 32 -15.37 6.86 1.65
C ALA A 32 -14.56 6.73 0.34
N ALA A 33 -14.62 7.74 -0.50
CA ALA A 33 -13.76 7.92 -1.66
C ALA A 33 -12.57 8.80 -1.28
N TYR A 34 -11.37 8.22 -1.32
CA TYR A 34 -10.13 8.96 -1.07
C TYR A 34 -9.64 9.55 -2.39
N ILE A 35 -9.45 10.86 -2.44
CA ILE A 35 -8.91 11.58 -3.58
C ILE A 35 -7.52 12.06 -3.19
N MET A 36 -6.50 11.56 -3.87
CA MET A 36 -5.14 12.09 -3.75
C MET A 36 -4.84 12.95 -4.97
N LEU A 37 -4.85 14.27 -4.77
CA LEU A 37 -4.43 15.24 -5.76
C LEU A 37 -3.00 15.65 -5.47
N GLY A 38 -2.11 15.42 -6.42
CA GLY A 38 -0.76 15.93 -6.35
C GLY A 38 -0.59 17.17 -7.24
N ILE A 39 0.21 18.13 -6.78
CA ILE A 39 0.69 19.26 -7.59
C ILE A 39 2.11 18.95 -8.01
N THR A 40 2.46 19.10 -9.29
CA THR A 40 3.82 18.87 -9.77
C THR A 40 4.80 19.98 -9.46
N ALA A 41 6.09 19.71 -9.67
CA ALA A 41 7.13 20.74 -9.65
C ALA A 41 6.85 21.88 -10.66
N GLU A 42 6.12 21.61 -11.74
CA GLU A 42 5.68 22.60 -12.73
C GLU A 42 4.34 23.26 -12.39
N GLY A 43 3.73 22.93 -11.24
CA GLY A 43 2.46 23.50 -10.79
C GLY A 43 1.20 22.85 -11.38
N ASN A 44 1.32 21.74 -12.11
CA ASN A 44 0.16 21.02 -12.67
C ASN A 44 -0.53 20.17 -11.61
N LYS A 45 -1.85 20.02 -11.68
CA LYS A 45 -2.63 19.15 -10.78
C LYS A 45 -2.91 17.80 -11.47
N GLU A 46 -2.60 16.69 -10.81
CA GLU A 46 -3.06 15.35 -11.22
C GLU A 46 -3.57 14.54 -10.04
N ILE A 47 -4.32 13.47 -10.38
CA ILE A 47 -4.81 12.50 -9.42
C ILE A 47 -3.81 11.33 -9.37
N ALA A 48 -3.31 11.02 -8.18
CA ALA A 48 -2.38 9.93 -7.95
C ALA A 48 -3.09 8.57 -7.92
N GLU A 49 -2.41 7.53 -8.40
CA GLU A 49 -2.93 6.16 -8.30
C GLU A 49 -2.98 5.70 -6.83
N VAL A 50 -4.05 5.00 -6.47
CA VAL A 50 -4.26 4.50 -5.11
C VAL A 50 -3.89 3.02 -5.05
N GLN A 51 -2.82 2.72 -4.32
CA GLN A 51 -2.43 1.34 -4.00
C GLN A 51 -2.93 0.95 -2.62
N ARG A 52 -3.68 -0.17 -2.54
CA ARG A 52 -3.99 -0.79 -1.25
C ARG A 52 -2.80 -1.57 -0.74
N CYS A 53 -2.42 -1.34 0.52
CA CYS A 53 -1.30 -2.06 1.11
C CYS A 53 -1.61 -3.57 1.23
N ILE A 54 -0.88 -4.39 0.48
CA ILE A 54 -1.07 -5.85 0.44
C ILE A 54 -0.92 -6.52 1.81
N VAL A 55 -0.03 -6.03 2.67
CA VAL A 55 0.13 -6.63 4.00
C VAL A 55 -1.06 -6.36 4.91
N HIS A 56 -1.71 -5.19 4.78
CA HIS A 56 -2.97 -4.95 5.47
C HIS A 56 -4.07 -5.86 4.91
N GLN A 57 -4.08 -6.11 3.59
CA GLN A 57 -5.00 -7.06 2.97
C GLN A 57 -4.79 -8.50 3.49
N ILE A 58 -3.55 -8.96 3.60
CA ILE A 58 -3.19 -10.27 4.17
C ILE A 58 -3.60 -10.34 5.64
N ARG A 59 -3.27 -9.33 6.45
CA ARG A 59 -3.66 -9.27 7.87
C ARG A 59 -5.17 -9.32 8.07
N SER A 60 -5.91 -8.59 7.22
CA SER A 60 -7.38 -8.64 7.20
C SER A 60 -7.87 -10.05 6.89
N SER A 61 -7.30 -10.69 5.85
CA SER A 61 -7.63 -12.05 5.43
C SER A 61 -7.40 -13.08 6.54
N LEU A 62 -6.33 -12.93 7.33
CA LEU A 62 -5.98 -13.85 8.41
C LEU A 62 -6.74 -13.61 9.72
N LYS A 63 -7.50 -12.51 9.83
CA LYS A 63 -8.16 -12.10 11.09
C LYS A 63 -9.13 -13.16 11.61
N PHE A 64 -9.91 -13.76 10.72
CA PHE A 64 -10.93 -14.76 11.04
C PHE A 64 -10.52 -16.20 10.68
N VAL A 65 -9.23 -16.41 10.42
CA VAL A 65 -8.66 -17.72 10.10
C VAL A 65 -8.16 -18.41 11.37
N SER A 66 -8.44 -19.72 11.47
CA SER A 66 -7.98 -20.55 12.58
C SER A 66 -6.46 -20.57 12.68
N TRP A 67 -5.91 -20.63 13.90
CA TRP A 67 -4.45 -20.59 14.11
C TRP A 67 -3.69 -21.67 13.32
N LYS A 68 -4.27 -22.87 13.20
CA LYS A 68 -3.69 -24.01 12.49
C LYS A 68 -3.51 -23.73 10.99
N ASP A 69 -4.45 -23.01 10.39
CA ASP A 69 -4.46 -22.79 8.93
C ASP A 69 -3.72 -21.51 8.52
N ARG A 70 -3.49 -20.58 9.45
CA ARG A 70 -2.89 -19.25 9.16
C ARG A 70 -1.58 -19.34 8.38
N LYS A 71 -0.69 -20.27 8.74
CA LYS A 71 0.61 -20.42 8.09
C LYS A 71 0.47 -20.89 6.64
N ALA A 72 -0.43 -21.85 6.39
CA ALA A 72 -0.69 -22.38 5.06
C ALA A 72 -1.36 -21.31 4.18
N ILE A 73 -2.42 -20.67 4.68
CA ILE A 73 -3.12 -19.59 3.97
C ILE A 73 -2.18 -18.42 3.66
N ALA A 74 -1.32 -18.01 4.60
CA ALA A 74 -0.36 -16.94 4.33
C ALA A 74 0.66 -17.33 3.24
N LYS A 75 1.03 -18.61 3.15
CA LYS A 75 1.90 -19.13 2.09
C LYS A 75 1.19 -19.10 0.74
N ASP A 76 -0.07 -19.53 0.68
CA ASP A 76 -0.82 -19.60 -0.58
C ASP A 76 -1.22 -18.19 -1.08
N LEU A 77 -1.62 -17.30 -0.17
CA LEU A 77 -1.83 -15.88 -0.50
C LEU A 77 -0.53 -15.20 -0.96
N LYS A 78 0.65 -15.68 -0.53
CA LYS A 78 1.92 -15.17 -1.04
C LYS A 78 2.07 -15.39 -2.53
N VAL A 79 1.67 -16.57 -3.02
CA VAL A 79 1.73 -16.92 -4.45
C VAL A 79 0.90 -15.94 -5.29
N VAL A 80 -0.23 -15.47 -4.77
CA VAL A 80 -1.09 -14.48 -5.43
C VAL A 80 -0.35 -13.18 -5.69
N TYR A 81 0.18 -12.52 -4.64
CA TYR A 81 0.79 -11.19 -4.81
C TYR A 81 2.24 -11.20 -5.28
N THR A 82 2.91 -12.34 -5.28
CA THR A 82 4.25 -12.50 -5.89
C THR A 82 4.18 -13.00 -7.33
N ALA A 83 2.99 -13.06 -7.94
CA ALA A 83 2.85 -13.41 -9.35
C ALA A 83 3.60 -12.43 -10.27
N ASN A 84 3.93 -12.86 -11.47
CA ASN A 84 4.62 -12.01 -12.43
C ASN A 84 3.68 -11.00 -13.07
N THR A 85 2.45 -11.43 -13.40
CA THR A 85 1.42 -10.62 -14.05
C THR A 85 0.13 -10.60 -13.25
N GLU A 86 -0.76 -9.65 -13.57
CA GLU A 86 -2.07 -9.54 -12.93
C GLU A 86 -2.96 -10.74 -13.25
N GLU A 87 -2.92 -11.25 -14.49
CA GLU A 87 -3.70 -12.40 -14.93
C GLU A 87 -3.32 -13.64 -14.13
N GLN A 88 -2.02 -13.90 -13.99
CA GLN A 88 -1.51 -15.00 -13.18
C GLN A 88 -1.88 -14.83 -11.69
N ALA A 89 -1.88 -13.61 -11.18
CA ALA A 89 -2.32 -13.35 -9.81
C ALA A 89 -3.80 -13.71 -9.62
N LEU A 90 -4.65 -13.40 -10.60
CA LEU A 90 -6.08 -13.72 -10.56
C LEU A 90 -6.32 -15.23 -10.65
N GLU A 91 -5.57 -15.94 -11.48
CA GLU A 91 -5.56 -17.41 -11.55
C GLU A 91 -5.15 -18.01 -10.19
N ASN A 92 -4.05 -17.57 -9.61
CA ASN A 92 -3.59 -18.00 -8.29
C ASN A 92 -4.64 -17.73 -7.20
N LEU A 93 -5.39 -16.63 -7.31
CA LEU A 93 -6.48 -16.32 -6.38
C LEU A 93 -7.68 -17.26 -6.56
N ASN A 94 -7.95 -17.72 -7.78
CA ASN A 94 -8.95 -18.74 -8.05
C ASN A 94 -8.53 -20.09 -7.45
N GLU A 95 -7.29 -20.53 -7.71
CA GLU A 95 -6.75 -21.77 -7.12
C GLU A 95 -6.76 -21.73 -5.58
N PHE A 96 -6.37 -20.58 -5.00
CA PHE A 96 -6.47 -20.37 -3.56
C PHE A 96 -7.91 -20.59 -3.04
N HIS A 97 -8.90 -20.13 -3.79
CA HIS A 97 -10.30 -20.30 -3.43
C HIS A 97 -10.78 -21.75 -3.60
N ASP A 98 -10.27 -22.49 -4.56
CA ASP A 98 -10.66 -23.90 -4.72
C ASP A 98 -10.20 -24.74 -3.51
N ILE A 99 -9.06 -24.38 -2.91
CA ILE A 99 -8.52 -25.02 -1.70
C ILE A 99 -9.25 -24.54 -0.44
N TRP A 100 -9.36 -23.23 -0.25
CA TRP A 100 -9.76 -22.62 1.03
C TRP A 100 -11.19 -22.06 1.05
N GLY A 101 -11.82 -21.94 -0.11
CA GLY A 101 -13.08 -21.22 -0.31
C GLY A 101 -14.27 -21.85 0.41
N SER A 102 -14.26 -23.16 0.62
CA SER A 102 -15.29 -23.85 1.42
C SER A 102 -15.28 -23.42 2.89
N LYS A 103 -14.11 -23.20 3.46
CA LYS A 103 -13.92 -22.84 4.88
C LYS A 103 -13.84 -21.34 5.11
N TYR A 104 -13.24 -20.60 4.16
CA TYR A 104 -12.95 -19.19 4.26
C TYR A 104 -13.38 -18.41 2.99
N PRO A 105 -14.67 -18.47 2.60
CA PRO A 105 -15.15 -17.87 1.34
C PRO A 105 -14.94 -16.35 1.29
N HIS A 106 -15.00 -15.70 2.47
CA HIS A 106 -14.85 -14.25 2.61
C HIS A 106 -13.49 -13.71 2.14
N ILE A 107 -12.44 -14.55 2.09
CA ILE A 107 -11.10 -14.11 1.69
C ILE A 107 -11.10 -13.72 0.21
N LYS A 108 -11.53 -14.62 -0.69
CA LYS A 108 -11.59 -14.31 -2.13
C LYS A 108 -12.45 -13.07 -2.39
N GLN A 109 -13.62 -13.00 -1.77
CA GLN A 109 -14.51 -11.85 -1.94
C GLN A 109 -13.84 -10.54 -1.51
N SER A 110 -13.13 -10.54 -0.37
CA SER A 110 -12.41 -9.34 0.09
C SER A 110 -11.32 -8.91 -0.88
N TRP A 111 -10.61 -9.85 -1.50
CA TRP A 111 -9.58 -9.54 -2.50
C TRP A 111 -10.19 -9.00 -3.80
N LEU A 112 -11.26 -9.63 -4.30
CA LEU A 112 -11.96 -9.16 -5.50
C LEU A 112 -12.55 -7.76 -5.32
N ASN A 113 -13.14 -7.47 -4.16
CA ASN A 113 -13.69 -6.14 -3.84
C ASN A 113 -12.65 -5.02 -3.87
N HIS A 114 -11.37 -5.36 -3.68
CA HIS A 114 -10.27 -4.41 -3.65
C HIS A 114 -9.25 -4.64 -4.77
N TRP A 115 -9.60 -5.46 -5.78
CA TRP A 115 -8.64 -5.96 -6.76
C TRP A 115 -7.96 -4.84 -7.53
N ASN A 116 -8.71 -3.85 -8.01
CA ASN A 116 -8.16 -2.71 -8.75
C ASN A 116 -7.06 -1.96 -7.97
N GLU A 117 -7.28 -1.73 -6.66
CA GLU A 117 -6.30 -1.06 -5.79
C GLU A 117 -5.14 -1.99 -5.43
N LEU A 118 -5.36 -3.30 -5.39
CA LEU A 118 -4.34 -4.30 -5.06
C LEU A 118 -3.43 -4.59 -6.25
N ALA A 119 -3.99 -4.74 -7.45
CA ALA A 119 -3.30 -5.09 -8.66
C ALA A 119 -2.48 -3.95 -9.27
N THR A 120 -2.66 -2.71 -8.78
CA THR A 120 -1.95 -1.52 -9.28
C THR A 120 -0.44 -1.72 -9.31
N PHE A 121 0.15 -2.47 -8.36
CA PHE A 121 1.59 -2.71 -8.37
C PHE A 121 2.10 -3.63 -9.49
N PHE A 122 1.24 -4.42 -10.16
CA PHE A 122 1.66 -5.28 -11.29
C PHE A 122 2.13 -4.48 -12.50
N LYS A 123 1.82 -3.18 -12.56
CA LYS A 123 2.34 -2.26 -13.57
C LYS A 123 3.85 -2.06 -13.47
N TYR A 124 4.47 -2.36 -12.33
CA TYR A 124 5.89 -2.08 -12.08
C TYR A 124 6.80 -3.31 -12.24
N PRO A 125 8.09 -3.11 -12.57
CA PRO A 125 9.11 -4.14 -12.53
C PRO A 125 9.24 -4.81 -11.16
N GLU A 126 9.71 -6.06 -11.13
CA GLU A 126 9.83 -6.90 -9.93
C GLU A 126 10.60 -6.23 -8.77
N ALA A 127 11.68 -5.49 -9.07
CA ALA A 127 12.43 -4.75 -8.06
C ALA A 127 11.59 -3.67 -7.36
N ILE A 128 10.72 -2.99 -8.11
CA ILE A 128 9.81 -1.96 -7.60
C ILE A 128 8.60 -2.61 -6.91
N LYS A 129 8.05 -3.72 -7.44
CA LYS A 129 6.99 -4.50 -6.77
C LYS A 129 7.41 -4.88 -5.36
N LYS A 130 8.62 -5.44 -5.21
CA LYS A 130 9.24 -5.76 -3.90
C LYS A 130 9.25 -4.58 -2.96
N LEU A 131 9.67 -3.40 -3.44
CA LEU A 131 9.68 -2.19 -2.64
C LEU A 131 8.28 -1.86 -2.09
N ILE A 132 7.25 -1.92 -2.96
CA ILE A 132 5.86 -1.56 -2.62
C ILE A 132 5.27 -2.49 -1.56
N TYR A 133 5.43 -3.81 -1.71
CA TYR A 133 4.85 -4.75 -0.75
C TYR A 133 5.71 -5.02 0.48
N THR A 134 6.95 -4.52 0.53
CA THR A 134 7.76 -4.58 1.76
C THR A 134 7.26 -3.55 2.78
N THR A 135 6.54 -3.99 3.79
CA THR A 135 5.96 -3.10 4.81
C THR A 135 6.87 -2.82 6.00
N ASN A 136 8.12 -3.25 5.94
CA ASN A 136 9.04 -3.13 7.08
C ASN A 136 9.18 -1.68 7.60
N PRO A 137 9.30 -0.63 6.75
CA PRO A 137 9.40 0.75 7.25
C PRO A 137 8.12 1.24 7.92
N ILE A 138 6.96 1.05 7.29
CA ILE A 138 5.69 1.55 7.82
C ILE A 138 5.23 0.78 9.06
N GLU A 139 5.52 -0.52 9.14
CA GLU A 139 5.25 -1.32 10.33
C GLU A 139 6.16 -0.97 11.49
N SER A 140 7.45 -0.70 11.22
CA SER A 140 8.39 -0.22 12.22
C SER A 140 7.97 1.13 12.79
N LEU A 141 7.51 2.06 11.93
CA LEU A 141 6.96 3.34 12.35
C LEU A 141 5.70 3.15 13.21
N ASN A 142 4.71 2.41 12.70
CA ASN A 142 3.46 2.15 13.42
C ASN A 142 3.69 1.44 14.76
N SER A 143 4.61 0.48 14.81
CA SER A 143 4.96 -0.23 16.05
C SER A 143 5.63 0.70 17.05
N THR A 144 6.48 1.62 16.60
CA THR A 144 7.11 2.63 17.45
C THR A 144 6.08 3.62 18.01
N ILE A 145 5.19 4.13 17.15
CA ILE A 145 4.09 5.01 17.58
C ILE A 145 3.22 4.28 18.62
N LYS A 146 2.73 3.07 18.30
CA LYS A 146 1.90 2.27 19.22
C LYS A 146 2.58 2.00 20.55
N ARG A 147 3.88 1.68 20.56
CA ARG A 147 4.64 1.45 21.79
C ARG A 147 4.69 2.71 22.67
N LYS A 148 4.89 3.89 22.07
CA LYS A 148 4.99 5.17 22.79
C LYS A 148 3.64 5.72 23.24
N THR A 149 2.56 5.42 22.52
CA THR A 149 1.20 5.85 22.88
C THR A 149 0.55 4.90 23.88
N LYS A 150 0.80 3.57 23.80
CA LYS A 150 0.19 2.57 24.68
C LYS A 150 0.48 2.80 26.16
N SER A 151 1.67 3.29 26.52
CA SER A 151 2.04 3.56 27.91
C SER A 151 1.41 4.82 28.51
N LYS A 152 0.73 5.64 27.70
CA LYS A 152 0.18 6.94 28.15
C LYS A 152 -1.29 6.88 28.55
N GLY A 153 -2.03 5.83 28.19
CA GLY A 153 -3.47 5.71 28.46
C GLY A 153 -4.30 6.72 27.66
N SER A 154 -4.29 7.99 28.07
CA SER A 154 -4.94 9.12 27.41
C SER A 154 -4.05 10.36 27.37
N PHE A 155 -4.18 11.16 26.32
CA PHE A 155 -3.46 12.43 26.20
C PHE A 155 -4.29 13.58 26.81
N PRO A 156 -3.70 14.47 27.62
CA PRO A 156 -4.42 15.60 28.22
C PRO A 156 -4.80 16.68 27.20
N THR A 157 -4.01 16.83 26.13
CA THR A 157 -4.28 17.80 25.05
C THR A 157 -3.90 17.22 23.69
N ILE A 158 -4.48 17.78 22.62
CA ILE A 158 -4.11 17.46 21.24
C ILE A 158 -2.61 17.71 20.98
N ASP A 159 -2.08 18.83 21.48
CA ASP A 159 -0.65 19.18 21.34
C ASP A 159 0.28 18.15 21.98
N SER A 160 -0.12 17.60 23.15
CA SER A 160 0.68 16.56 23.81
C SER A 160 0.73 15.28 22.99
N ALA A 161 -0.36 14.92 22.29
CA ALA A 161 -0.39 13.80 21.36
C ALA A 161 0.49 14.06 20.13
N PHE A 162 0.40 15.25 19.54
CA PHE A 162 1.24 15.65 18.41
C PHE A 162 2.72 15.65 18.76
N LYS A 163 3.10 16.12 19.96
CA LYS A 163 4.49 16.11 20.41
C LYS A 163 5.05 14.69 20.50
N VAL A 164 4.28 13.74 21.05
CA VAL A 164 4.69 12.33 21.11
C VAL A 164 4.79 11.70 19.72
N LEU A 165 3.84 12.01 18.83
CA LEU A 165 3.88 11.56 17.44
C LEU A 165 5.11 12.09 16.71
N TYR A 166 5.36 13.40 16.78
CA TYR A 166 6.52 14.06 16.18
C TYR A 166 7.84 13.46 16.67
N LEU A 167 8.02 13.31 18.00
CA LEU A 167 9.21 12.69 18.57
C LEU A 167 9.38 11.23 18.13
N SER A 168 8.28 10.48 17.98
CA SER A 168 8.31 9.10 17.49
C SER A 168 8.76 9.03 16.02
N ILE A 169 8.29 9.96 15.18
CA ILE A 169 8.70 10.07 13.78
C ILE A 169 10.19 10.43 13.70
N GLN A 170 10.65 11.43 14.46
CA GLN A 170 12.07 11.82 14.50
C GLN A 170 12.99 10.67 14.92
N GLU A 171 12.59 9.88 15.94
CA GLU A 171 13.34 8.71 16.39
C GLU A 171 13.50 7.68 15.25
N VAL A 172 12.41 7.40 14.52
CA VAL A 172 12.41 6.45 13.40
C VAL A 172 13.22 6.98 12.22
N GLN A 173 13.08 8.26 11.87
CA GLN A 173 13.87 8.90 10.81
C GLN A 173 15.37 8.85 11.11
N ASN A 174 15.77 9.09 12.37
CA ASN A 174 17.17 8.97 12.77
C ASN A 174 17.71 7.54 12.63
N LYS A 175 16.90 6.52 12.90
CA LYS A 175 17.29 5.11 12.64
C LYS A 175 17.44 4.85 11.14
N TRP A 176 16.56 5.40 10.32
CA TRP A 176 16.62 5.25 8.86
C TRP A 176 17.86 5.87 8.23
N LYS A 177 18.47 6.89 8.85
CA LYS A 177 19.76 7.45 8.37
C LYS A 177 20.86 6.39 8.28
N ASN A 178 20.81 5.37 9.14
CA ASN A 178 21.79 4.29 9.19
C ASN A 178 21.42 3.06 8.34
N SER A 179 20.27 3.08 7.66
CA SER A 179 19.78 1.97 6.84
C SER A 179 19.44 2.45 5.44
N LYS A 180 20.05 1.84 4.42
CA LYS A 180 19.67 2.08 3.03
C LYS A 180 18.60 1.08 2.59
N VAL A 181 17.81 1.46 1.59
CA VAL A 181 16.90 0.54 0.91
C VAL A 181 17.73 -0.62 0.34
N ARG A 182 17.34 -1.86 0.66
CA ARG A 182 18.03 -3.06 0.17
C ARG A 182 17.89 -3.14 -1.36
N ASN A 183 18.93 -3.62 -2.04
CA ASN A 183 18.99 -3.72 -3.50
C ASN A 183 18.78 -2.36 -4.21
N TRP A 184 19.13 -1.24 -3.58
CA TRP A 184 18.99 0.08 -4.18
C TRP A 184 19.70 0.21 -5.53
N SER A 185 20.85 -0.45 -5.71
CA SER A 185 21.58 -0.49 -6.98
C SER A 185 20.82 -1.17 -8.13
N GLU A 186 19.90 -2.08 -7.82
CA GLU A 186 19.02 -2.72 -8.82
C GLU A 186 17.73 -1.92 -9.01
N ILE A 187 17.19 -1.35 -7.92
CA ILE A 187 15.95 -0.56 -7.93
C ILE A 187 16.16 0.76 -8.66
N TYR A 188 17.24 1.48 -8.39
CA TYR A 188 17.47 2.82 -8.91
C TYR A 188 17.49 2.87 -10.44
N PRO A 189 18.21 2.00 -11.18
CA PRO A 189 18.12 1.96 -12.63
C PRO A 189 16.72 1.65 -13.15
N GLN A 190 15.98 0.76 -12.49
CA GLN A 190 14.59 0.46 -12.85
C GLN A 190 13.68 1.67 -12.62
N LEU A 191 13.91 2.44 -11.55
CA LEU A 191 13.25 3.72 -11.35
C LEU A 191 13.64 4.71 -12.45
N CYS A 192 14.92 4.79 -12.83
CA CYS A 192 15.36 5.66 -13.93
C CYS A 192 14.85 5.22 -15.30
N ILE A 193 14.48 3.96 -15.51
CA ILE A 193 13.89 3.51 -16.78
C ILE A 193 12.38 3.74 -16.74
N PHE A 194 11.73 3.28 -15.68
CA PHE A 194 10.28 3.31 -15.54
C PHE A 194 9.75 4.73 -15.26
N PHE A 195 10.60 5.55 -14.64
CA PHE A 195 10.37 6.96 -14.32
C PHE A 195 11.49 7.86 -14.90
N SER A 196 11.99 7.54 -16.10
CA SER A 196 13.07 8.29 -16.77
C SER A 196 12.83 9.79 -16.82
N GLU A 197 11.63 10.19 -17.23
CA GLU A 197 11.21 11.59 -17.31
C GLU A 197 11.28 12.32 -15.95
N ILE A 198 11.10 11.59 -14.86
CA ILE A 198 11.24 12.12 -13.50
C ILE A 198 12.73 12.27 -13.16
N MET A 199 13.52 11.22 -13.41
CA MET A 199 14.89 11.11 -12.92
C MET A 199 15.88 11.99 -13.68
N GLU A 200 15.63 12.27 -14.96
CA GLU A 200 16.47 13.16 -15.80
C GLU A 200 16.64 14.57 -15.21
N LYS A 201 15.65 15.08 -14.47
CA LYS A 201 15.72 16.38 -13.78
C LYS A 201 16.71 16.40 -12.61
N TYR A 202 17.14 15.24 -12.15
CA TYR A 202 17.98 15.05 -10.96
C TYR A 202 19.32 14.36 -11.24
N THR A 203 19.55 13.87 -12.46
CA THR A 203 20.82 13.24 -12.89
C THR A 203 21.75 14.17 -13.68
N LYS A 204 21.65 15.49 -13.49
CA LYS A 204 22.70 16.43 -13.95
C LYS A 204 23.84 16.52 -12.94
#